data_AF-A0A521LRG6-F1
#
_entry.id   AF-A0A521LRG6-F1
#
_cell.length_a   1.000
_cell.length_b   1.000
_cell.length_c   1.000
_cell.angle_alpha   90.00
_cell.angle_beta   90.00
_cell.angle_gamma   90.00
#
_symmetry.space_group_name_H-M   'P 1'
#
loop_
_entity.id
_entity.type
_entity.pdbx_description
1 polymer ?
#
loop_
_entity_poly.entity_id
_entity_poly.type
_entity_poly.pdbx_seq_one_letter_code
_entity_poly.pdbx_strand_id
1 'polypeptide(L)'
;MSAVGQPERATQNRVIALFRNELRYRYLGDRSEFDNSNIEEGLLTAYLTRNGYTPPQISVALHKLRTEADNHSRTLYGNNQVVYSLLRYGVPVKIEAGKVTETVHVINWNQPEKNDFAIAEEVTLRGNHERRPDIVIYVNGIAIGVLELKNSRVTIGDGIRQCLSNQTPMFHEWFFSTVQFIFAGNDSEGLQYGTIGTPEKYFLKWKEDEEDNTRFKLDKYLLKMCAKERLIELMHDFVLFDGGMKKLPRVHQYFGIKAAQRHVRERKGGIIWHTQGSGKSIVMVLLAKWILENNPNARVAIITDRDELDKQIERVFTEAGEAIKRTGSGRDLMTQLGQATPRLLCSLVHKFGKKGIDHFDAFIKELEAQPSRTVGELFVFVDECHRTQSGKLHRVMKAMMPNAVFIGFTGTPLLKRDKETSLEVFGGYIHTYKFSEGVEDGVVLDLVYEARDIDQRLGSEDKIDAWFDAKTKGLNDWQKAALREQWGTMQNVLSSRSRMERVVQDIVFDFGVKPRL
;
A
#
# COMPACT_ATOMS: atom_id res chain seq x y z
N MET A 1 -17.85 -21.23 25.60
CA MET A 1 -19.03 -21.83 24.94
C MET A 1 -19.47 -20.88 23.84
N SER A 2 -19.24 -21.21 22.57
CA SER A 2 -19.67 -20.36 21.45
C SER A 2 -21.19 -20.52 21.27
N ALA A 3 -21.93 -19.48 21.62
CA ALA A 3 -23.38 -19.42 21.37
C ALA A 3 -23.61 -19.07 19.90
N VAL A 4 -23.48 -20.07 19.01
CA VAL A 4 -23.79 -19.91 17.59
C VAL A 4 -25.24 -19.44 17.47
N GLY A 5 -25.42 -18.21 16.96
CA GLY A 5 -26.73 -17.69 16.62
C GLY A 5 -27.39 -16.74 17.60
N GLN A 6 -26.61 -15.98 18.36
CA GLN A 6 -27.12 -14.83 19.11
C GLN A 6 -27.79 -13.80 18.18
N PRO A 7 -28.82 -13.08 18.64
CA PRO A 7 -29.40 -11.97 17.89
C PRO A 7 -28.37 -10.89 17.58
N GLU A 8 -28.50 -10.21 16.44
CA GLU A 8 -27.64 -9.09 16.04
C GLU A 8 -27.52 -8.01 17.13
N ARG A 9 -28.64 -7.71 17.80
CA ARG A 9 -28.71 -6.79 18.94
C ARG A 9 -27.82 -7.22 20.12
N ALA A 10 -27.64 -8.52 20.35
CA ALA A 10 -26.75 -9.01 21.42
C ALA A 10 -25.28 -8.77 21.08
N THR A 11 -24.88 -8.98 19.82
CA THR A 11 -23.55 -8.63 19.31
C THR A 11 -23.32 -7.12 19.41
N GLN A 12 -24.28 -6.29 18.98
CA GLN A 12 -24.21 -4.82 19.07
C GLN A 12 -24.05 -4.34 20.51
N ASN A 13 -24.88 -4.81 21.45
CA ASN A 13 -24.79 -4.45 22.86
C ASN A 13 -23.42 -4.82 23.47
N ARG A 14 -22.86 -5.97 23.09
CA ARG A 14 -21.52 -6.39 23.52
C ARG A 14 -20.42 -5.51 22.95
N VAL A 15 -20.51 -5.14 21.67
CA VAL A 15 -19.56 -4.22 21.04
C VAL A 15 -19.64 -2.83 21.68
N ILE A 16 -20.84 -2.30 21.95
CA ILE A 16 -21.02 -1.03 22.68
C ILE A 16 -20.37 -1.11 24.06
N ALA A 17 -20.57 -2.20 24.80
CA ALA A 17 -19.94 -2.42 26.09
C ALA A 17 -18.41 -2.46 26.00
N LEU A 18 -17.85 -3.08 24.96
CA LEU A 18 -16.41 -3.13 24.69
C LEU A 18 -15.84 -1.72 24.46
N PHE A 19 -16.47 -0.92 23.60
CA PHE A 19 -16.06 0.46 23.35
C PHE A 19 -16.13 1.32 24.61
N ARG A 20 -17.20 1.20 25.39
CA ARG A 20 -17.39 2.00 26.61
C ARG A 20 -16.47 1.58 27.75
N ASN A 21 -16.38 0.28 28.02
CA ASN A 21 -15.77 -0.23 29.24
C ASN A 21 -14.27 -0.48 29.09
N GLU A 22 -13.82 -0.98 27.92
CA GLU A 22 -12.41 -1.31 27.65
C GLU A 22 -11.71 -0.19 26.88
N LEU A 23 -12.29 0.31 25.79
CA LEU A 23 -11.67 1.41 25.01
C LEU A 23 -11.91 2.81 25.59
N ARG A 24 -12.81 2.93 26.57
CA ARG A 24 -13.17 4.19 27.25
C ARG A 24 -13.70 5.27 26.29
N TYR A 25 -14.49 4.86 25.30
CA TYR A 25 -15.21 5.78 24.42
C TYR A 25 -16.47 6.27 25.12
N ARG A 26 -16.83 7.55 24.91
CA ARG A 26 -18.11 8.09 25.36
C ARG A 26 -19.23 7.48 24.53
N TYR A 27 -20.23 6.89 25.18
CA TYR A 27 -21.44 6.42 24.49
C TYR A 27 -22.46 7.57 24.41
N LEU A 28 -22.88 7.91 23.19
CA LEU A 28 -23.78 9.02 22.88
C LEU A 28 -25.26 8.62 22.89
N GLY A 29 -25.57 7.33 23.07
CA GLY A 29 -26.93 6.81 23.04
C GLY A 29 -27.37 6.31 21.66
N ASP A 30 -28.63 5.90 21.63
CA ASP A 30 -29.39 5.62 20.42
C ASP A 30 -29.70 6.92 19.69
N ARG A 31 -29.43 6.94 18.38
CA ARG A 31 -29.55 8.12 17.52
C ARG A 31 -30.67 8.01 16.48
N SER A 32 -31.60 7.07 16.64
CA SER A 32 -32.66 6.81 15.67
C SER A 32 -33.60 8.00 15.45
N GLU A 33 -33.88 8.78 16.50
CA GLU A 33 -34.77 9.94 16.47
C GLU A 33 -34.04 11.29 16.30
N PHE A 34 -32.74 11.28 16.05
CA PHE A 34 -31.93 12.49 15.90
C PHE A 34 -31.81 12.91 14.43
N ASP A 35 -31.55 14.19 14.21
CA ASP A 35 -31.06 14.71 12.93
C ASP A 35 -29.54 14.56 12.90
N ASN A 36 -29.09 13.39 12.44
CA ASN A 36 -27.69 12.99 12.53
C ASN A 36 -26.84 13.65 11.45
N SER A 37 -25.61 14.03 11.81
CA SER A 37 -24.64 14.58 10.87
C SER A 37 -23.31 13.83 10.96
N ASN A 38 -22.54 13.89 9.87
CA ASN A 38 -21.15 13.45 9.87
C ASN A 38 -20.24 14.38 10.67
N ILE A 39 -20.70 15.60 10.97
CA ILE A 39 -20.05 16.59 11.83
C ILE A 39 -21.03 17.04 12.91
N GLU A 40 -20.85 16.54 14.13
CA GLU A 40 -21.59 16.95 15.33
C GLU A 40 -21.02 18.29 15.83
N GLU A 41 -21.50 19.41 15.27
CA GLU A 41 -20.96 20.76 15.50
C GLU A 41 -20.84 21.12 16.98
N GLY A 42 -21.79 20.69 17.82
CA GLY A 42 -21.75 20.93 19.27
C GLY A 42 -20.58 20.23 19.97
N LEU A 43 -20.29 18.98 19.58
CA LEU A 43 -19.16 18.22 20.13
C LEU A 43 -17.82 18.80 19.65
N LEU A 44 -17.72 19.15 18.36
CA LEU A 44 -16.52 19.75 17.79
C LEU A 44 -16.25 21.15 18.38
N THR A 45 -17.29 21.96 18.56
CA THR A 45 -17.20 23.27 19.23
C THR A 45 -16.69 23.13 20.65
N ALA A 46 -17.23 22.17 21.43
CA ALA A 46 -16.80 21.94 22.81
C ALA A 46 -15.32 21.52 22.89
N TYR A 47 -14.89 20.63 21.99
CA TYR A 47 -13.50 20.22 21.86
C TYR A 47 -12.60 21.42 21.51
N LEU A 48 -12.93 22.20 20.47
CA LEU A 48 -12.11 23.32 20.02
C LEU A 48 -12.03 24.44 21.05
N THR A 49 -13.13 24.74 21.74
CA THR A 49 -13.18 25.73 22.83
C THR A 49 -12.24 25.33 23.97
N ARG A 50 -12.27 24.05 24.38
CA ARG A 50 -11.39 23.52 25.41
C ARG A 50 -9.90 23.56 25.02
N ASN A 51 -9.60 23.56 23.73
CA ASN A 51 -8.25 23.69 23.18
C ASN A 51 -7.85 25.16 22.88
N GLY A 52 -8.64 26.14 23.33
CA GLY A 52 -8.27 27.55 23.29
C GLY A 52 -8.61 28.29 22.01
N TYR A 53 -9.36 27.68 21.08
CA TYR A 53 -9.85 28.38 19.89
C TYR A 53 -11.01 29.31 20.25
N THR A 54 -11.00 30.50 19.64
CA THR A 54 -12.02 31.54 19.85
C THR A 54 -13.31 31.22 19.05
N PRO A 55 -14.49 31.71 19.47
CA PRO A 55 -15.74 31.48 18.74
C PRO A 55 -15.69 31.86 17.24
N PRO A 56 -15.08 32.99 16.82
CA PRO A 56 -14.92 33.29 15.39
C PRO A 56 -14.06 32.27 14.64
N GLN A 57 -12.97 31.78 15.25
CA GLN A 57 -12.13 30.75 14.62
C GLN A 57 -12.89 29.45 14.44
N ILE A 58 -13.62 29.03 15.47
CA ILE A 58 -14.44 27.82 15.46
C ILE A 58 -15.52 27.92 14.38
N SER A 59 -16.23 29.05 14.32
CA SER A 59 -17.29 29.26 13.32
C SER A 59 -16.77 29.15 11.89
N VAL A 60 -15.64 29.79 11.57
CA VAL A 60 -15.02 29.71 10.23
C VAL A 60 -14.51 28.28 9.95
N ALA A 61 -13.92 27.62 10.93
CA ALA A 61 -13.43 26.24 10.78
C ALA A 61 -14.58 25.26 10.50
N LEU A 62 -15.68 25.35 11.26
CA LEU A 62 -16.88 24.53 11.08
C LEU A 62 -17.51 24.79 9.71
N HIS A 63 -17.70 26.05 9.35
CA HIS A 63 -18.26 26.43 8.05
C HIS A 63 -17.45 25.81 6.91
N LYS A 64 -16.13 25.96 6.95
CA LYS A 64 -15.23 25.41 5.93
C LYS A 64 -15.27 23.88 5.90
N LEU A 65 -15.20 23.22 7.05
CA LEU A 65 -15.24 21.76 7.12
C LEU A 65 -16.56 21.22 6.53
N ARG A 66 -17.69 21.84 6.87
CA ARG A 66 -19.01 21.49 6.33
C ARG A 66 -19.09 21.72 4.82
N THR A 67 -18.66 22.88 4.35
CA THR A 67 -18.67 23.22 2.91
C THR A 67 -17.83 22.26 2.09
N GLU A 68 -16.67 21.83 2.59
CA GLU A 68 -15.83 20.86 1.86
C GLU A 68 -16.35 19.42 1.97
N ALA A 69 -17.01 19.06 3.08
CA ALA A 69 -17.65 17.76 3.26
C ALA A 69 -18.87 17.56 2.35
N ASP A 70 -19.67 18.61 2.15
CA ASP A 70 -20.93 18.58 1.39
C ASP A 70 -20.83 19.33 0.04
N ASN A 71 -19.69 19.21 -0.64
CA ASN A 71 -19.50 19.87 -1.93
C ASN A 71 -20.05 19.00 -3.07
N HIS A 72 -21.22 19.35 -3.60
CA HIS A 72 -21.88 18.61 -4.69
C HIS A 72 -21.17 18.68 -6.06
N SER A 73 -20.13 19.50 -6.22
CA SER A 73 -19.34 19.56 -7.47
C SER A 73 -18.26 18.47 -7.55
N ARG A 74 -18.08 17.68 -6.49
CA ARG A 74 -17.06 16.62 -6.39
C ARG A 74 -17.72 15.28 -6.06
N THR A 75 -17.01 14.21 -6.40
CA THR A 75 -17.37 12.85 -5.98
C THR A 75 -17.08 12.64 -4.50
N LEU A 76 -17.63 11.58 -3.89
CA LEU A 76 -17.27 11.11 -2.54
C LEU A 76 -15.76 11.06 -2.30
N TYR A 77 -15.02 10.51 -3.26
CA TYR A 77 -13.57 10.44 -3.19
C TYR A 77 -12.94 11.84 -3.05
N GLY A 78 -13.39 12.79 -3.87
CA GLY A 78 -12.88 14.17 -3.84
C GLY A 78 -13.21 14.90 -2.54
N ASN A 79 -14.45 14.79 -2.04
CA ASN A 79 -14.82 15.39 -0.76
C ASN A 79 -14.04 14.77 0.39
N ASN A 80 -13.93 13.43 0.42
CA ASN A 80 -13.20 12.73 1.46
C ASN A 80 -11.70 13.05 1.45
N GLN A 81 -11.11 13.24 0.27
CA GLN A 81 -9.71 13.67 0.15
C GLN A 81 -9.49 15.08 0.70
N VAL A 82 -10.35 16.04 0.36
CA VAL A 82 -10.24 17.41 0.86
C VAL A 82 -10.49 17.46 2.37
N VAL A 83 -11.52 16.77 2.85
CA VAL A 83 -11.81 16.66 4.28
C VAL A 83 -10.62 16.02 5.00
N TYR A 84 -10.08 14.91 4.52
CA TYR A 84 -8.90 14.28 5.11
C TYR A 84 -7.70 15.24 5.19
N SER A 85 -7.48 16.07 4.16
CA SER A 85 -6.45 17.11 4.17
C SER A 85 -6.69 18.13 5.29
N LEU A 86 -7.93 18.59 5.47
CA LEU A 86 -8.31 19.48 6.59
C LEU A 86 -8.13 18.82 7.96
N LEU A 87 -8.42 17.52 8.09
CA LEU A 87 -8.16 16.78 9.32
C LEU A 87 -6.64 16.72 9.60
N ARG A 88 -5.85 16.36 8.59
CA ARG A 88 -4.42 16.06 8.71
C ARG A 88 -3.55 17.29 8.92
N TYR A 89 -3.83 18.37 8.20
CA TYR A 89 -3.00 19.59 8.19
C TYR A 89 -3.65 20.78 8.90
N GLY A 90 -4.92 20.65 9.27
CA GLY A 90 -5.70 21.70 9.93
C GLY A 90 -6.50 22.56 8.95
N VAL A 91 -7.47 23.27 9.50
CA VAL A 91 -8.36 24.16 8.76
C VAL A 91 -7.76 25.57 8.76
N PRO A 92 -7.38 26.13 7.59
CA PRO A 92 -6.88 27.49 7.53
C PRO A 92 -8.05 28.47 7.69
N VAL A 93 -7.94 29.33 8.70
CA VAL A 93 -8.96 30.25 9.19
C VAL A 93 -8.43 31.68 9.07
N LYS A 94 -9.24 32.55 8.45
CA LYS A 94 -8.98 33.98 8.37
C LYS A 94 -10.19 34.73 8.89
N ILE A 95 -10.05 35.39 10.04
CA ILE A 95 -11.17 36.04 10.74
C ILE A 95 -11.49 37.41 10.13
N GLU A 96 -10.47 38.16 9.67
CA GLU A 96 -10.63 39.50 9.10
C GLU A 96 -9.64 39.73 7.93
N ALA A 97 -10.00 40.65 7.03
CA ALA A 97 -9.09 41.12 5.99
C ALA A 97 -7.89 41.86 6.62
N GLY A 98 -6.67 41.51 6.20
CA GLY A 98 -5.43 42.08 6.74
C GLY A 98 -4.83 41.32 7.94
N LYS A 99 -5.56 40.40 8.58
CA LYS A 99 -4.99 39.49 9.59
C LYS A 99 -4.33 38.26 8.95
N VAL A 100 -3.33 37.71 9.65
CA VAL A 100 -2.63 36.48 9.26
C VAL A 100 -3.61 35.31 9.31
N THR A 101 -3.53 34.41 8.33
CA THR A 101 -4.29 33.15 8.35
C THR A 101 -3.74 32.25 9.44
N GLU A 102 -4.60 31.81 10.35
CA GLU A 102 -4.28 30.88 11.43
C GLU A 102 -4.75 29.47 11.06
N THR A 103 -4.20 28.45 11.72
CA THR A 103 -4.58 27.05 11.48
C THR A 103 -5.30 26.48 12.70
N VAL A 104 -6.53 26.01 12.49
CA VAL A 104 -7.33 25.32 13.50
C VAL A 104 -7.19 23.82 13.32
N HIS A 105 -6.68 23.10 14.32
CA HIS A 105 -6.53 21.65 14.28
C HIS A 105 -7.74 20.97 14.91
N VAL A 106 -8.51 20.27 14.06
CA VAL A 106 -9.72 19.55 14.47
C VAL A 106 -9.44 18.15 15.03
N ILE A 107 -8.21 17.64 14.88
CA ILE A 107 -7.72 16.40 15.48
C ILE A 107 -6.38 16.68 16.16
N ASN A 108 -6.19 16.16 17.37
CA ASN A 108 -4.91 16.15 18.07
C ASN A 108 -4.11 14.89 17.71
N TRP A 109 -3.25 15.01 16.72
CA TRP A 109 -2.39 13.92 16.26
C TRP A 109 -1.26 13.57 17.24
N ASN A 110 -0.76 14.57 17.98
CA ASN A 110 0.41 14.43 18.85
C ASN A 110 0.09 13.76 20.18
N GLN A 111 -1.12 13.99 20.70
CA GLN A 111 -1.60 13.41 21.96
C GLN A 111 -2.95 12.75 21.72
N PRO A 112 -2.98 11.50 21.20
CA PRO A 112 -4.21 10.80 20.83
C PRO A 112 -5.29 10.84 21.91
N GLU A 113 -4.93 10.61 23.16
CA GLU A 113 -5.83 10.60 24.33
C GLU A 113 -6.48 11.95 24.67
N LYS A 114 -6.01 13.07 24.09
CA LYS A 114 -6.64 14.39 24.28
C LYS A 114 -7.81 14.65 23.33
N ASN A 115 -8.04 13.75 22.37
CA ASN A 115 -9.24 13.78 21.54
C ASN A 115 -10.45 13.21 22.31
N ASP A 116 -11.64 13.71 21.97
CA ASP A 116 -12.90 13.19 22.47
C ASP A 116 -13.35 12.01 21.58
N PHE A 117 -13.17 10.79 22.07
CA PHE A 117 -13.62 9.58 21.39
C PHE A 117 -15.04 9.21 21.82
N ALA A 118 -15.91 8.97 20.86
CA ALA A 118 -17.29 8.61 21.14
C ALA A 118 -17.84 7.57 20.15
N ILE A 119 -18.87 6.83 20.58
CA ILE A 119 -19.70 5.99 19.71
C ILE A 119 -21.17 6.35 19.89
N ALA A 120 -21.93 6.22 18.81
CA ALA A 120 -23.38 6.27 18.82
C ALA A 120 -23.94 5.00 18.16
N GLU A 121 -25.11 4.54 18.59
CA GLU A 121 -25.79 3.42 17.95
C GLU A 121 -27.03 3.89 17.17
N GLU A 122 -27.47 3.07 16.21
CA GLU A 122 -28.72 3.28 15.46
C GLU A 122 -28.78 4.67 14.80
N VAL A 123 -27.69 5.09 14.14
CA VAL A 123 -27.54 6.44 13.60
C VAL A 123 -28.38 6.60 12.32
N THR A 124 -29.66 6.90 12.47
CA THR A 124 -30.58 7.02 11.32
C THR A 124 -30.22 8.25 10.48
N LEU A 125 -29.84 7.99 9.23
CA LEU A 125 -29.61 9.00 8.20
C LEU A 125 -30.89 9.17 7.40
N ARG A 126 -31.47 10.37 7.49
CA ARG A 126 -32.73 10.74 6.84
C ARG A 126 -32.45 11.46 5.52
N GLY A 127 -33.37 11.34 4.57
CA GLY A 127 -33.21 11.84 3.20
C GLY A 127 -34.10 11.08 2.23
N ASN A 128 -33.67 10.89 0.98
CA ASN A 128 -34.45 10.18 -0.04
C ASN A 128 -34.78 8.74 0.38
N HIS A 129 -33.78 8.02 0.90
CA HIS A 129 -33.93 6.65 1.37
C HIS A 129 -33.26 6.50 2.72
N GLU A 130 -34.04 6.26 3.77
CA GLU A 130 -33.52 6.09 5.13
C GLU A 130 -32.53 4.92 5.21
N ARG A 131 -31.40 5.16 5.88
CA ARG A 131 -30.40 4.13 6.21
C ARG A 131 -29.95 4.33 7.64
N ARG A 132 -29.61 3.23 8.30
CA ARG A 132 -29.23 3.26 9.70
C ARG A 132 -27.98 2.41 9.93
N PRO A 133 -26.79 3.02 9.92
CA PRO A 133 -25.59 2.43 10.48
C PRO A 133 -25.79 1.97 11.92
N ASP A 134 -25.35 0.74 12.23
CA ASP A 134 -25.51 0.16 13.56
C ASP A 134 -24.69 0.90 14.61
N ILE A 135 -23.43 1.21 14.32
CA ILE A 135 -22.53 1.98 15.18
C ILE A 135 -21.71 2.98 14.36
N VAL A 136 -21.68 4.24 14.80
CA VAL A 136 -20.78 5.27 14.25
C VAL A 136 -19.75 5.68 15.29
N ILE A 137 -18.49 5.74 14.87
CA ILE A 137 -17.35 6.14 15.68
C ILE A 137 -17.03 7.61 15.38
N TYR A 138 -17.00 8.43 16.42
CA TYR A 138 -16.68 9.85 16.36
C TYR A 138 -15.36 10.16 17.05
N VAL A 139 -14.60 11.08 16.46
CA VAL A 139 -13.44 11.74 17.11
C VAL A 139 -13.67 13.24 17.05
N ASN A 140 -13.71 13.89 18.22
CA ASN A 140 -14.00 15.32 18.37
C ASN A 140 -15.32 15.75 17.70
N GLY A 141 -16.31 14.86 17.62
CA GLY A 141 -17.58 15.13 16.93
C GLY A 141 -17.57 14.88 15.42
N ILE A 142 -16.46 14.42 14.83
CA ILE A 142 -16.39 14.08 13.40
C ILE A 142 -16.56 12.57 13.25
N ALA A 143 -17.50 12.13 12.41
CA ALA A 143 -17.71 10.73 12.10
C ALA A 143 -16.51 10.19 11.30
N ILE A 144 -15.71 9.33 11.92
CA ILE A 144 -14.50 8.75 11.32
C ILE A 144 -14.64 7.27 11.00
N GLY A 145 -15.63 6.59 11.58
CA GLY A 145 -15.83 5.15 11.41
C GLY A 145 -17.30 4.79 11.35
N VAL A 146 -17.65 3.87 10.46
CA VAL A 146 -18.96 3.22 10.41
C VAL A 146 -18.75 1.73 10.63
N LEU A 147 -19.52 1.11 11.51
CA LEU A 147 -19.48 -0.32 11.80
C LEU A 147 -20.86 -0.91 11.61
N GLU A 148 -20.98 -1.83 10.65
CA GLU A 148 -22.17 -2.67 10.47
C GLU A 148 -21.92 -4.05 11.07
N LEU A 149 -22.88 -4.52 11.86
CA LEU A 149 -22.85 -5.81 12.51
C LEU A 149 -23.87 -6.74 11.85
N LYS A 150 -23.57 -8.03 11.86
CA LYS A 150 -24.51 -9.07 11.46
C LYS A 150 -24.57 -10.16 12.50
N ASN A 151 -25.73 -10.81 12.59
CA ASN A 151 -25.82 -12.05 13.36
C ASN A 151 -24.84 -13.11 12.82
N SER A 152 -24.46 -14.10 13.64
CA SER A 152 -23.43 -15.09 13.28
C SER A 152 -23.82 -16.04 12.13
N ARG A 153 -25.10 -16.04 11.71
CA ARG A 153 -25.62 -16.89 10.61
C ARG A 153 -25.60 -16.17 9.26
N VAL A 154 -25.42 -14.85 9.26
CA VAL A 154 -25.39 -14.01 8.06
C VAL A 154 -23.94 -13.67 7.73
N THR A 155 -23.58 -13.78 6.46
CA THR A 155 -22.22 -13.48 6.01
C THR A 155 -21.92 -11.98 6.15
N ILE A 156 -20.68 -11.65 6.53
CA ILE A 156 -20.18 -10.26 6.60
C ILE A 156 -20.38 -9.52 5.26
N GLY A 157 -20.36 -10.24 4.14
CA GLY A 157 -20.59 -9.70 2.79
C GLY A 157 -21.90 -8.90 2.67
N ASP A 158 -22.96 -9.29 3.39
CA ASP A 158 -24.21 -8.51 3.40
C ASP A 158 -24.06 -7.16 4.09
N GLY A 159 -23.33 -7.10 5.21
CA GLY A 159 -22.97 -5.85 5.88
C GLY A 159 -22.08 -4.96 5.01
N ILE A 160 -21.14 -5.55 4.28
CA ILE A 160 -20.28 -4.82 3.33
C ILE A 160 -21.10 -4.22 2.19
N ARG A 161 -22.00 -4.99 1.58
CA ARG A 161 -22.89 -4.50 0.51
C ARG A 161 -23.81 -3.40 1.01
N GLN A 162 -24.32 -3.50 2.23
CA GLN A 162 -25.09 -2.44 2.88
C GLN A 162 -24.25 -1.15 2.98
N CYS A 163 -23.05 -1.22 3.56
CA CYS A 163 -22.10 -0.09 3.62
C CYS A 163 -21.84 0.54 2.25
N LEU A 164 -21.64 -0.27 1.21
CA LEU A 164 -21.37 0.21 -0.14
C LEU A 164 -22.58 0.90 -0.76
N SER A 165 -23.78 0.35 -0.56
CA SER A 165 -25.01 0.98 -1.03
C SER A 165 -25.22 2.35 -0.37
N ASN A 166 -24.96 2.45 0.94
CA ASN A 166 -25.15 3.68 1.72
C ASN A 166 -24.29 4.85 1.21
N GLN A 167 -23.14 4.55 0.58
CA GLN A 167 -22.21 5.53 0.02
C GLN A 167 -22.62 6.09 -1.34
N THR A 168 -23.69 5.57 -1.96
CA THR A 168 -24.10 6.06 -3.29
C THR A 168 -24.92 7.35 -3.19
N PRO A 169 -24.94 8.19 -4.25
CA PRO A 169 -25.71 9.44 -4.25
C PRO A 169 -27.20 9.27 -3.97
N MET A 170 -27.76 8.09 -4.27
CA MET A 170 -29.16 7.76 -4.02
C MET A 170 -29.47 7.62 -2.52
N PHE A 171 -28.47 7.27 -1.70
CA PHE A 171 -28.60 7.13 -0.25
C PHE A 171 -27.94 8.31 0.47
N HIS A 172 -26.78 8.12 1.11
CA HIS A 172 -26.19 9.08 2.04
C HIS A 172 -24.70 9.31 1.79
N GLU A 173 -24.31 9.46 0.52
CA GLU A 173 -22.92 9.74 0.10
C GLU A 173 -22.27 10.85 0.95
N TRP A 174 -22.99 11.93 1.20
CA TRP A 174 -22.54 13.10 1.99
C TRP A 174 -22.00 12.71 3.37
N PHE A 175 -22.60 11.71 4.04
CA PHE A 175 -22.20 11.30 5.38
C PHE A 175 -20.81 10.65 5.39
N PHE A 176 -20.45 9.96 4.31
CA PHE A 176 -19.19 9.25 4.17
C PHE A 176 -18.01 10.17 3.78
N SER A 177 -18.25 11.46 3.55
CA SER A 177 -17.20 12.43 3.23
C SER A 177 -16.17 12.61 4.36
N THR A 178 -16.53 12.33 5.63
CA THR A 178 -15.58 12.40 6.77
C THR A 178 -15.05 11.02 7.18
N VAL A 179 -15.66 9.93 6.69
CA VAL A 179 -15.40 8.57 7.16
C VAL A 179 -14.03 8.08 6.69
N GLN A 180 -13.25 7.56 7.65
CA GLN A 180 -11.92 7.00 7.42
C GLN A 180 -11.93 5.47 7.36
N PHE A 181 -12.76 4.83 8.18
CA PHE A 181 -12.89 3.38 8.25
C PHE A 181 -14.33 2.93 8.08
N ILE A 182 -14.50 1.86 7.33
CA ILE A 182 -15.76 1.14 7.21
C ILE A 182 -15.49 -0.26 7.72
N PHE A 183 -16.19 -0.65 8.77
CA PHE A 183 -16.08 -1.95 9.39
C PHE A 183 -17.35 -2.76 9.13
N ALA A 184 -17.18 -4.06 8.94
CA ALA A 184 -18.28 -5.01 8.91
C ALA A 184 -17.87 -6.24 9.73
N GLY A 185 -18.74 -6.72 10.61
CA GLY A 185 -18.35 -7.78 11.53
C GLY A 185 -19.48 -8.67 12.03
N ASN A 186 -19.13 -9.90 12.38
CA ASN A 186 -19.99 -10.84 13.08
C ASN A 186 -19.13 -11.80 13.94
N ASP A 187 -19.77 -12.63 14.74
CA ASP A 187 -19.06 -13.48 15.70
C ASP A 187 -18.40 -14.72 15.08
N SER A 188 -18.83 -15.11 13.87
CA SER A 188 -18.35 -16.30 13.17
C SER A 188 -17.15 -16.02 12.26
N GLU A 189 -17.18 -14.92 11.52
CA GLU A 189 -16.16 -14.52 10.53
C GLU A 189 -15.23 -13.40 11.05
N GLY A 190 -15.58 -12.75 12.17
CA GLY A 190 -14.74 -11.75 12.85
C GLY A 190 -14.98 -10.33 12.35
N LEU A 191 -13.90 -9.62 12.00
CA LEU A 191 -13.94 -8.23 11.55
C LEU A 191 -13.32 -8.11 10.16
N GLN A 192 -14.02 -7.44 9.25
CA GLN A 192 -13.47 -6.93 8.01
C GLN A 192 -13.53 -5.41 7.99
N TYR A 193 -12.60 -4.79 7.27
CA TYR A 193 -12.52 -3.34 7.16
C TYR A 193 -12.13 -2.89 5.76
N GLY A 194 -12.58 -1.70 5.42
CA GLY A 194 -12.23 -0.97 4.22
C GLY A 194 -12.33 0.53 4.48
N THR A 195 -12.32 1.28 3.40
CA THR A 195 -12.58 2.72 3.39
C THR A 195 -13.61 3.03 2.30
N ILE A 196 -14.00 4.29 2.17
CA ILE A 196 -14.93 4.72 1.12
C ILE A 196 -14.56 4.17 -0.26
N GLY A 197 -15.55 3.69 -1.00
CA GLY A 197 -15.40 3.13 -2.34
C GLY A 197 -14.61 1.81 -2.44
N THR A 198 -14.23 1.18 -1.32
CA THR A 198 -13.52 -0.12 -1.36
C THR A 198 -14.47 -1.22 -1.84
N PRO A 199 -14.24 -1.88 -2.99
CA PRO A 199 -15.10 -2.97 -3.44
C PRO A 199 -15.12 -4.15 -2.44
N GLU A 200 -16.22 -4.91 -2.39
CA GLU A 200 -16.42 -6.03 -1.44
C GLU A 200 -15.22 -6.99 -1.40
N LYS A 201 -14.71 -7.41 -2.57
CA LYS A 201 -13.56 -8.32 -2.69
C LYS A 201 -12.24 -7.78 -2.12
N TYR A 202 -12.15 -6.49 -1.84
CA TYR A 202 -10.95 -5.83 -1.30
C TYR A 202 -11.12 -5.37 0.15
N PHE A 203 -12.23 -5.70 0.80
CA PHE A 203 -12.32 -5.59 2.25
C PHE A 203 -11.26 -6.50 2.89
N LEU A 204 -10.55 -5.92 3.85
CA LEU A 204 -9.38 -6.50 4.49
C LEU A 204 -9.79 -7.20 5.78
N LYS A 205 -9.09 -8.27 6.14
CA LYS A 205 -9.18 -8.92 7.45
C LYS A 205 -8.03 -8.43 8.32
N TRP A 206 -8.29 -8.14 9.59
CA TRP A 206 -7.22 -7.86 10.55
C TRP A 206 -6.74 -9.20 11.14
N LYS A 207 -5.44 -9.52 11.04
CA LYS A 207 -4.85 -10.81 11.47
C LYS A 207 -3.70 -10.54 12.45
N GLU A 208 -4.01 -10.44 13.75
CA GLU A 208 -3.04 -10.12 14.82
C GLU A 208 -3.30 -11.00 16.04
N ASP A 209 -2.25 -11.58 16.64
CA ASP A 209 -2.33 -12.49 17.78
C ASP A 209 -3.35 -13.63 17.56
N GLU A 210 -3.26 -14.33 16.42
CA GLU A 210 -4.25 -15.36 16.05
C GLU A 210 -4.32 -16.55 17.01
N GLU A 211 -3.21 -16.86 17.68
CA GLU A 211 -3.17 -17.90 18.71
C GLU A 211 -4.04 -17.57 19.94
N ASP A 212 -4.31 -16.28 20.18
CA ASP A 212 -5.22 -15.84 21.25
C ASP A 212 -6.69 -16.03 20.83
N ASN A 213 -7.31 -17.07 21.39
CA ASN A 213 -8.72 -17.42 21.21
C ASN A 213 -9.55 -17.17 22.48
N THR A 214 -9.10 -16.29 23.39
CA THR A 214 -9.80 -15.97 24.64
C THR A 214 -11.12 -15.24 24.45
N ARG A 215 -11.32 -14.59 23.30
CA ARG A 215 -12.52 -13.84 22.92
C ARG A 215 -12.82 -13.97 21.42
N PHE A 216 -14.00 -13.51 21.01
CA PHE A 216 -14.38 -13.47 19.59
C PHE A 216 -13.39 -12.63 18.78
N LYS A 217 -13.09 -13.05 17.54
CA LYS A 217 -12.18 -12.32 16.63
C LYS A 217 -12.66 -10.89 16.38
N LEU A 218 -13.98 -10.68 16.29
CA LEU A 218 -14.60 -9.35 16.19
C LEU A 218 -14.11 -8.43 17.32
N ASP A 219 -14.29 -8.84 18.57
CA ASP A 219 -13.90 -8.06 19.75
C ASP A 219 -12.40 -7.80 19.80
N LYS A 220 -11.60 -8.84 19.57
CA LYS A 220 -10.14 -8.76 19.57
C LYS A 220 -9.65 -7.70 18.59
N TYR A 221 -10.19 -7.70 17.38
CA TYR A 221 -9.73 -6.78 16.34
C TYR A 221 -10.30 -5.38 16.47
N LEU A 222 -11.53 -5.21 16.96
CA LEU A 222 -12.04 -3.89 17.35
C LEU A 222 -11.19 -3.28 18.47
N LEU A 223 -10.81 -4.05 19.50
CA LEU A 223 -9.94 -3.56 20.58
C LEU A 223 -8.57 -3.11 20.09
N LYS A 224 -8.02 -3.79 19.07
CA LYS A 224 -6.73 -3.46 18.50
C LYS A 224 -6.81 -2.25 17.58
N MET A 225 -7.67 -2.28 16.57
CA MET A 225 -7.77 -1.21 15.57
C MET A 225 -8.37 0.08 16.15
N CYS A 226 -9.33 -0.03 17.07
CA CYS A 226 -10.00 1.09 17.71
C CYS A 226 -9.40 1.45 19.08
N ALA A 227 -8.25 0.90 19.46
CA ALA A 227 -7.42 1.51 20.50
C ALA A 227 -7.08 2.94 20.08
N LYS A 228 -7.23 3.92 20.97
CA LYS A 228 -7.18 5.35 20.62
C LYS A 228 -5.88 5.73 19.90
N GLU A 229 -4.74 5.28 20.41
CA GLU A 229 -3.45 5.50 19.78
C GLU A 229 -3.36 4.84 18.40
N ARG A 230 -3.85 3.60 18.28
CA ARG A 230 -3.81 2.85 17.01
C ARG A 230 -4.73 3.46 15.97
N LEU A 231 -5.93 3.88 16.35
CA LEU A 231 -6.89 4.51 15.45
C LEU A 231 -6.34 5.82 14.90
N ILE A 232 -5.81 6.68 15.78
CA ILE A 232 -5.18 7.95 15.38
C ILE A 232 -3.94 7.70 14.52
N GLU A 233 -3.11 6.73 14.86
CA GLU A 233 -1.94 6.34 14.05
C GLU A 233 -2.35 5.83 12.67
N LEU A 234 -3.32 4.92 12.58
CA LEU A 234 -3.83 4.39 11.31
C LEU A 234 -4.40 5.50 10.42
N MET A 235 -5.12 6.47 11.00
CA MET A 235 -5.62 7.65 10.28
C MET A 235 -4.48 8.54 9.78
N HIS A 236 -3.46 8.79 10.60
CA HIS A 236 -2.41 9.76 10.32
C HIS A 236 -1.33 9.24 9.36
N ASP A 237 -0.85 8.02 9.61
CA ASP A 237 0.35 7.47 8.97
C ASP A 237 0.01 6.58 7.77
N PHE A 238 -1.21 6.02 7.69
CA PHE A 238 -1.49 4.92 6.78
C PHE A 238 -2.65 5.15 5.79
N VAL A 239 -3.42 6.23 5.93
CA VAL A 239 -4.41 6.61 4.92
C VAL A 239 -3.70 7.11 3.67
N LEU A 240 -4.03 6.51 2.53
CA LEU A 240 -3.43 6.83 1.24
C LEU A 240 -4.50 7.10 0.18
N PHE A 241 -4.33 8.17 -0.59
CA PHE A 241 -5.11 8.47 -1.79
C PHE A 241 -4.24 8.18 -3.02
N ASP A 242 -4.70 7.30 -3.90
CA ASP A 242 -3.93 6.84 -5.05
C ASP A 242 -4.83 6.51 -6.24
N GLY A 243 -4.80 7.39 -7.25
CA GLY A 243 -5.46 7.14 -8.53
C GLY A 243 -6.98 7.01 -8.44
N GLY A 244 -7.63 7.81 -7.59
CA GLY A 244 -9.09 7.75 -7.40
C GLY A 244 -9.54 6.70 -6.39
N MET A 245 -8.61 6.00 -5.73
CA MET A 245 -8.91 5.06 -4.66
C MET A 245 -8.27 5.51 -3.34
N LYS A 246 -9.07 5.51 -2.28
CA LYS A 246 -8.56 5.60 -0.92
C LYS A 246 -8.18 4.21 -0.45
N LYS A 247 -7.05 4.08 0.25
CA LYS A 247 -6.48 2.80 0.69
C LYS A 247 -6.13 2.87 2.17
N LEU A 248 -6.32 1.74 2.84
CA LEU A 248 -5.88 1.48 4.21
C LEU A 248 -4.80 0.39 4.18
N PRO A 249 -3.93 0.31 5.20
CA PRO A 249 -2.85 -0.66 5.21
C PRO A 249 -3.42 -2.06 5.46
N ARG A 250 -2.84 -3.06 4.80
CA ARG A 250 -2.98 -4.46 5.24
C ARG A 250 -2.15 -4.71 6.50
N VAL A 251 -2.44 -5.77 7.23
CA VAL A 251 -1.79 -6.04 8.53
C VAL A 251 -0.27 -6.21 8.41
N HIS A 252 0.20 -6.98 7.42
CA HIS A 252 1.64 -7.13 7.17
C HIS A 252 2.32 -5.82 6.74
N GLN A 253 1.58 -4.90 6.12
CA GLN A 253 2.08 -3.57 5.76
C GLN A 253 2.22 -2.70 7.01
N TYR A 254 1.22 -2.72 7.89
CA TYR A 254 1.27 -2.04 9.20
C TYR A 254 2.49 -2.50 10.00
N PHE A 255 2.61 -3.81 10.27
CA PHE A 255 3.73 -4.36 11.04
C PHE A 255 5.08 -4.22 10.35
N GLY A 256 5.13 -4.33 9.02
CA GLY A 256 6.32 -4.04 8.23
C GLY A 256 6.81 -2.60 8.43
N ILE A 257 5.90 -1.63 8.40
CA ILE A 257 6.23 -0.22 8.66
C ILE A 257 6.64 -0.02 10.12
N LYS A 258 5.93 -0.59 11.11
CA LYS A 258 6.34 -0.49 12.53
C LYS A 258 7.75 -1.02 12.77
N ALA A 259 8.10 -2.16 12.17
CA ALA A 259 9.44 -2.73 12.26
C ALA A 259 10.48 -1.83 11.55
N ALA A 260 10.14 -1.25 10.40
CA ALA A 260 11.02 -0.35 9.66
C ALA A 260 11.23 0.99 10.36
N GLN A 261 10.20 1.56 10.99
CA GLN A 261 10.29 2.78 11.81
C GLN A 261 11.32 2.62 12.93
N ARG A 262 11.36 1.44 13.58
CA ARG A 262 12.38 1.12 14.59
C ARG A 262 13.79 1.11 13.99
N HIS A 263 13.97 0.46 12.83
CA HIS A 263 15.27 0.43 12.13
C HIS A 263 15.74 1.83 11.72
N VAL A 264 14.83 2.67 11.20
CA VAL A 264 15.11 4.07 10.87
C VAL A 264 15.61 4.84 12.10
N ARG A 265 14.91 4.75 13.24
CA ARG A 265 15.29 5.43 14.48
C ARG A 265 16.65 4.97 15.01
N GLU A 266 16.97 3.69 14.83
CA GLU A 266 18.26 3.10 15.21
C GLU A 266 19.36 3.33 14.16
N ARG A 267 19.04 3.99 13.03
CA ARG A 267 19.89 4.13 11.83
C ARG A 267 20.47 2.80 11.34
N LYS A 268 19.66 1.74 11.39
CA LYS A 268 20.00 0.40 10.90
C LYS A 268 19.36 0.16 9.53
N GLY A 269 20.15 -0.35 8.59
CA GLY A 269 19.63 -0.88 7.35
C GLY A 269 18.86 -2.19 7.57
N GLY A 270 18.20 -2.66 6.52
CA GLY A 270 17.69 -4.02 6.49
C GLY A 270 16.83 -4.30 5.28
N ILE A 271 16.23 -5.49 5.25
CA ILE A 271 15.45 -5.98 4.12
C ILE A 271 13.99 -6.20 4.51
N ILE A 272 13.07 -5.58 3.77
CA ILE A 272 11.64 -5.88 3.81
C ILE A 272 11.34 -6.85 2.66
N TRP A 273 11.09 -8.11 3.02
CA TRP A 273 10.69 -9.13 2.07
C TRP A 273 9.18 -9.30 2.09
N HIS A 274 8.50 -8.68 1.14
CA HIS A 274 7.05 -8.77 0.99
C HIS A 274 6.75 -9.34 -0.39
N THR A 275 6.06 -10.48 -0.46
CA THR A 275 5.79 -11.22 -1.71
C THR A 275 5.24 -10.31 -2.81
N GLN A 276 5.55 -10.63 -4.07
CA GLN A 276 5.09 -9.83 -5.21
C GLN A 276 3.55 -9.74 -5.23
N GLY A 277 3.01 -8.54 -5.48
CA GLY A 277 1.56 -8.28 -5.44
C GLY A 277 0.99 -7.93 -4.06
N SER A 278 1.76 -8.11 -2.98
CA SER A 278 1.28 -7.83 -1.61
C SER A 278 1.18 -6.34 -1.24
N GLY A 279 1.60 -5.43 -2.13
CA GLY A 279 1.58 -3.98 -1.91
C GLY A 279 2.88 -3.39 -1.37
N LYS A 280 4.03 -4.01 -1.68
CA LYS A 280 5.38 -3.54 -1.31
C LYS A 280 5.64 -2.06 -1.62
N SER A 281 5.18 -1.59 -2.77
CA SER A 281 5.25 -0.19 -3.20
C SER A 281 4.56 0.78 -2.23
N ILE A 282 3.42 0.37 -1.66
CA ILE A 282 2.67 1.16 -0.67
C ILE A 282 3.51 1.30 0.61
N VAL A 283 4.13 0.20 1.07
CA VAL A 283 5.02 0.22 2.24
C VAL A 283 6.18 1.19 2.04
N MET A 284 6.79 1.19 0.85
CA MET A 284 7.88 2.09 0.51
C MET A 284 7.45 3.56 0.58
N VAL A 285 6.32 3.89 -0.02
CA VAL A 285 5.75 5.26 -0.04
C VAL A 285 5.42 5.72 1.38
N LEU A 286 4.68 4.92 2.15
CA LEU A 286 4.26 5.27 3.51
C LEU A 286 5.47 5.43 4.45
N LEU A 287 6.48 4.56 4.33
CA LEU A 287 7.70 4.68 5.12
C LEU A 287 8.47 5.96 4.76
N ALA A 288 8.61 6.28 3.47
CA ALA A 288 9.28 7.51 3.04
C ALA A 288 8.55 8.77 3.54
N LYS A 289 7.21 8.78 3.47
CA LYS A 289 6.36 9.86 4.02
C LYS A 289 6.60 10.03 5.51
N TRP A 290 6.53 8.93 6.25
CA TRP A 290 6.78 8.94 7.69
C TRP A 290 8.18 9.46 8.06
N ILE A 291 9.24 9.03 7.35
CA ILE A 291 10.61 9.52 7.57
C ILE A 291 10.68 11.04 7.38
N LEU A 292 10.15 11.55 6.28
CA LEU A 292 10.23 12.97 5.94
C LEU A 292 9.40 13.86 6.89
N GLU A 293 8.26 13.36 7.38
CA GLU A 293 7.41 14.06 8.35
C GLU A 293 8.01 14.07 9.77
N ASN A 294 8.75 13.03 10.15
CA ASN A 294 9.27 12.87 11.51
C ASN A 294 10.74 13.29 11.69
N ASN A 295 11.47 13.55 10.61
CA ASN A 295 12.86 13.95 10.67
C ASN A 295 13.15 15.06 9.65
N PRO A 296 13.26 16.34 10.07
CA PRO A 296 13.47 17.46 9.16
C PRO A 296 14.83 17.40 8.43
N ASN A 297 15.82 16.71 9.00
CA ASN A 297 17.13 16.52 8.39
C ASN A 297 17.18 15.30 7.46
N ALA A 298 16.13 14.47 7.45
CA ALA A 298 16.09 13.29 6.61
C ALA A 298 15.87 13.64 5.15
N ARG A 299 16.50 12.81 4.31
CA ARG A 299 16.29 12.75 2.87
C ARG A 299 16.11 11.31 2.45
N VAL A 300 15.25 11.09 1.47
CA VAL A 300 14.92 9.76 0.97
C VAL A 300 15.24 9.69 -0.52
N ALA A 301 16.02 8.69 -0.92
CA ALA A 301 16.28 8.37 -2.31
C ALA A 301 15.68 7.00 -2.64
N ILE A 302 14.70 6.98 -3.53
CA ILE A 302 14.05 5.75 -3.98
C ILE A 302 14.67 5.33 -5.32
N ILE A 303 15.20 4.11 -5.34
CA ILE A 303 15.85 3.50 -6.49
C ILE A 303 15.02 2.29 -6.90
N THR A 304 14.42 2.36 -8.07
CA THR A 304 13.50 1.31 -8.58
C THR A 304 13.78 0.97 -10.03
N ASP A 305 13.30 -0.18 -10.49
CA ASP A 305 13.30 -0.55 -11.91
C ASP A 305 11.95 -0.25 -12.61
N ARG A 306 10.95 0.30 -11.89
CA ARG A 306 9.57 0.44 -12.36
C ARG A 306 9.15 1.91 -12.54
N ASP A 307 8.81 2.29 -13.76
CA ASP A 307 8.25 3.62 -14.05
C ASP A 307 6.88 3.86 -13.38
N GLU A 308 6.10 2.81 -13.13
CA GLU A 308 4.78 2.93 -12.48
C GLU A 308 4.90 3.34 -11.00
N LEU A 309 5.94 2.87 -10.32
CA LEU A 309 6.21 3.24 -8.94
C LEU A 309 6.48 4.75 -8.83
N ASP A 310 7.20 5.31 -9.80
CA ASP A 310 7.49 6.74 -9.86
C ASP A 310 6.22 7.60 -9.92
N LYS A 311 5.19 7.15 -10.66
CA LYS A 311 3.91 7.87 -10.76
C LYS A 311 3.13 7.81 -9.45
N GLN A 312 3.18 6.67 -8.76
CA GLN A 312 2.53 6.51 -7.46
C GLN A 312 3.19 7.41 -6.40
N ILE A 313 4.53 7.42 -6.34
CA ILE A 313 5.30 8.28 -5.45
C ILE A 313 4.98 9.76 -5.75
N GLU A 314 5.02 10.17 -7.02
CA GLU A 314 4.72 11.55 -7.44
C GLU A 314 3.37 12.06 -6.90
N ARG A 315 2.31 11.26 -7.05
CA ARG A 315 0.97 11.63 -6.58
C ARG A 315 0.91 11.82 -5.06
N VAL A 316 1.42 10.83 -4.31
CA VAL A 316 1.27 10.79 -2.85
C VAL A 316 2.02 11.92 -2.16
N PHE A 317 3.23 12.25 -2.61
CA PHE A 317 4.05 13.28 -1.96
C PHE A 317 3.72 14.70 -2.43
N THR A 318 3.19 14.87 -3.66
CA THR A 318 2.67 16.17 -4.08
C THR A 318 1.57 16.65 -3.11
N GLU A 319 0.70 15.74 -2.66
CA GLU A 319 -0.35 16.03 -1.68
C GLU A 319 0.20 16.30 -0.26
N ALA A 320 1.36 15.75 0.08
CA ALA A 320 2.07 16.03 1.33
C ALA A 320 2.89 17.33 1.29
N GLY A 321 2.88 18.06 0.17
CA GLY A 321 3.68 19.28 -0.02
C GLY A 321 5.17 19.02 -0.22
N GLU A 322 5.58 17.77 -0.46
CA GLU A 322 6.97 17.39 -0.68
C GLU A 322 7.27 17.30 -2.18
N ALA A 323 8.18 18.14 -2.66
CA ALA A 323 8.58 18.15 -4.07
C ALA A 323 9.46 16.94 -4.39
N ILE A 324 9.06 16.15 -5.39
CA ILE A 324 9.83 15.00 -5.86
C ILE A 324 10.73 15.41 -7.00
N LYS A 325 12.01 15.03 -6.91
CA LYS A 325 12.95 15.15 -8.02
C LYS A 325 13.23 13.80 -8.65
N ARG A 326 12.79 13.66 -9.90
CA ARG A 326 13.21 12.59 -10.79
C ARG A 326 14.56 12.94 -11.40
N THR A 327 15.53 12.05 -11.22
CA THR A 327 16.88 12.24 -11.75
C THR A 327 16.98 11.72 -13.18
N GLY A 328 17.76 12.39 -14.03
CA GLY A 328 17.98 12.00 -15.42
C GLY A 328 19.06 10.93 -15.61
N SER A 329 20.01 10.84 -14.67
CA SER A 329 21.16 9.93 -14.72
C SER A 329 21.69 9.63 -13.31
N GLY A 330 22.58 8.64 -13.17
CA GLY A 330 23.31 8.42 -11.92
C GLY A 330 24.11 9.64 -11.45
N ARG A 331 24.74 10.39 -12.38
CA ARG A 331 25.47 11.62 -12.07
C ARG A 331 24.57 12.75 -11.56
N ASP A 332 23.40 12.91 -12.16
CA ASP A 332 22.39 13.85 -11.68
C ASP A 332 21.96 13.49 -10.26
N LEU A 333 21.70 12.19 -9.97
CA LEU A 333 21.40 11.77 -8.60
C LEU A 333 22.51 12.13 -7.61
N MET A 334 23.78 11.83 -7.91
CA MET A 334 24.89 12.17 -7.02
C MET A 334 25.03 13.67 -6.79
N THR A 335 24.72 14.48 -7.81
CA THR A 335 24.70 15.95 -7.72
C THR A 335 23.58 16.43 -6.80
N GLN A 336 22.37 15.90 -6.96
CA GLN A 336 21.23 16.22 -6.10
C GLN A 336 21.47 15.77 -4.66
N LEU A 337 22.13 14.63 -4.44
CA LEU A 337 22.49 14.14 -3.11
C LEU A 337 23.48 15.07 -2.39
N GLY A 338 24.27 15.86 -3.12
CA GLY A 338 25.12 16.91 -2.57
C GLY A 338 24.40 18.20 -2.16
N GLN A 339 23.09 18.31 -2.39
CA GLN A 339 22.28 19.47 -2.05
C GLN A 339 21.32 19.15 -0.90
N ALA A 340 20.95 20.12 -0.06
CA ALA A 340 19.99 19.89 1.04
C ALA A 340 18.56 19.63 0.53
N THR A 341 18.21 20.24 -0.59
CA THR A 341 16.93 20.09 -1.27
C THR A 341 17.16 19.61 -2.70
N PRO A 342 16.27 18.79 -3.27
CA PRO A 342 15.03 18.28 -2.68
C PRO A 342 15.28 17.13 -1.68
N ARG A 343 14.32 16.94 -0.77
CA ARG A 343 14.38 15.91 0.28
C ARG A 343 13.97 14.52 -0.21
N LEU A 344 13.15 14.46 -1.26
CA LEU A 344 12.72 13.21 -1.90
C LEU A 344 13.23 13.11 -3.34
N LEU A 345 14.01 12.07 -3.59
CA LEU A 345 14.64 11.76 -4.87
C LEU A 345 14.14 10.42 -5.40
N CYS A 346 13.93 10.35 -6.71
CA CYS A 346 13.55 9.11 -7.38
C CYS A 346 14.45 8.89 -8.60
N SER A 347 15.00 7.69 -8.72
CA SER A 347 15.92 7.30 -9.79
C SER A 347 15.64 5.88 -10.26
N LEU A 348 15.77 5.65 -11.56
CA LEU A 348 15.64 4.31 -12.13
C LEU A 348 16.98 3.58 -12.12
N VAL A 349 17.00 2.30 -11.75
CA VAL A 349 18.22 1.48 -11.69
C VAL A 349 18.97 1.47 -13.03
N HIS A 350 18.27 1.44 -14.16
CA HIS A 350 18.90 1.42 -15.48
C HIS A 350 19.55 2.77 -15.87
N LYS A 351 19.30 3.85 -15.13
CA LYS A 351 19.98 5.16 -15.34
C LYS A 351 21.42 5.19 -14.82
N PHE A 352 21.83 4.16 -14.07
CA PHE A 352 23.20 3.98 -13.58
C PHE A 352 24.08 3.18 -14.56
N GLY A 353 23.58 2.85 -15.76
CA GLY A 353 24.33 2.12 -16.77
C GLY A 353 23.65 2.13 -18.13
N LYS A 354 23.82 3.20 -18.91
CA LYS A 354 23.49 3.15 -20.34
C LYS A 354 24.68 2.56 -21.11
N LYS A 355 24.41 1.42 -21.78
CA LYS A 355 25.21 0.67 -22.78
C LYS A 355 26.32 -0.24 -22.21
N GLY A 356 26.06 -1.55 -22.19
CA GLY A 356 27.10 -2.59 -22.08
C GLY A 356 27.68 -2.80 -20.67
N ILE A 357 28.09 -4.03 -20.40
CA ILE A 357 28.69 -4.48 -19.13
C ILE A 357 29.99 -3.70 -18.85
N ASP A 358 30.73 -3.30 -19.89
CA ASP A 358 32.02 -2.60 -19.78
C ASP A 358 31.91 -1.15 -19.26
N HIS A 359 30.76 -0.48 -19.45
CA HIS A 359 30.57 0.88 -18.94
C HIS A 359 30.16 0.92 -17.45
N PHE A 360 29.72 -0.21 -16.89
CA PHE A 360 29.26 -0.26 -15.50
C PHE A 360 30.44 -0.20 -14.51
N ASP A 361 31.50 -0.98 -14.76
CA ASP A 361 32.71 -0.96 -13.94
C ASP A 361 33.47 0.37 -14.10
N ALA A 362 33.40 1.00 -15.28
CA ALA A 362 33.94 2.35 -15.50
C ALA A 362 33.18 3.42 -14.70
N PHE A 363 31.84 3.34 -14.65
CA PHE A 363 31.01 4.23 -13.84
C PHE A 363 31.30 4.07 -12.34
N ILE A 364 31.49 2.84 -11.88
CA ILE A 364 31.90 2.55 -10.50
C ILE A 364 33.25 3.20 -10.15
N LYS A 365 34.26 3.07 -11.02
CA LYS A 365 35.57 3.72 -10.83
C LYS A 365 35.49 5.25 -10.83
N GLU A 366 34.66 5.83 -11.69
CA GLU A 366 34.45 7.29 -11.73
C GLU A 366 33.79 7.80 -10.44
N LEU A 367 32.80 7.04 -9.94
CA LEU A 367 32.15 7.29 -8.67
C LEU A 367 33.12 7.20 -7.49
N GLU A 368 33.96 6.16 -7.42
CA GLU A 368 35.00 6.02 -6.39
C GLU A 368 36.02 7.16 -6.41
N ALA A 369 36.31 7.72 -7.59
CA ALA A 369 37.24 8.84 -7.74
C ALA A 369 36.69 10.19 -7.25
N GLN A 370 35.36 10.32 -7.08
CA GLN A 370 34.70 11.54 -6.60
C GLN A 370 33.62 11.21 -5.56
N PRO A 371 33.98 10.90 -4.31
CA PRO A 371 33.00 10.68 -3.24
C PRO A 371 32.19 11.96 -3.02
N SER A 372 30.91 11.92 -3.42
CA SER A 372 29.97 13.02 -3.19
C SER A 372 29.76 13.20 -1.69
N ARG A 373 29.91 14.43 -1.19
CA ARG A 373 29.47 14.78 0.17
C ARG A 373 27.95 14.77 0.17
N THR A 374 27.35 13.70 0.66
CA THR A 374 25.90 13.67 0.89
C THR A 374 25.53 14.67 1.98
N VAL A 375 24.42 15.38 1.79
CA VAL A 375 23.88 16.33 2.76
C VAL A 375 22.66 15.71 3.44
N GLY A 376 22.56 15.86 4.76
CA GLY A 376 21.43 15.37 5.56
C GLY A 376 21.53 13.89 5.96
N GLU A 377 20.51 13.41 6.65
CA GLU A 377 20.38 12.00 7.02
C GLU A 377 19.73 11.22 5.88
N LEU A 378 20.56 10.51 5.10
CA LEU A 378 20.12 9.88 3.87
C LEU A 378 19.59 8.46 4.12
N PHE A 379 18.36 8.22 3.68
CA PHE A 379 17.75 6.89 3.59
C PHE A 379 17.62 6.50 2.12
N VAL A 380 18.21 5.36 1.75
CA VAL A 380 18.18 4.85 0.37
C VAL A 380 17.29 3.63 0.32
N PHE A 381 16.20 3.72 -0.43
CA PHE A 381 15.27 2.62 -0.66
C PHE A 381 15.60 1.97 -1.99
N VAL A 382 15.74 0.66 -1.98
CA VAL A 382 16.11 -0.12 -3.17
C VAL A 382 15.02 -1.15 -3.44
N ASP A 383 14.35 -1.04 -4.58
CA ASP A 383 13.41 -2.06 -5.05
C ASP A 383 14.14 -3.21 -5.77
N GLU A 384 13.62 -4.43 -5.62
CA GLU A 384 14.20 -5.69 -6.12
C GLU A 384 15.72 -5.81 -5.85
N CYS A 385 16.10 -5.53 -4.60
CA CYS A 385 17.50 -5.36 -4.16
C CYS A 385 18.41 -6.60 -4.31
N HIS A 386 17.83 -7.75 -4.68
CA HIS A 386 18.52 -9.03 -4.83
C HIS A 386 18.98 -9.33 -6.26
N ARG A 387 18.60 -8.52 -7.27
CA ARG A 387 19.00 -8.79 -8.66
C ARG A 387 20.50 -8.57 -8.84
N THR A 388 21.16 -9.44 -9.62
CA THR A 388 22.62 -9.50 -9.78
C THR A 388 23.23 -8.20 -10.33
N GLN A 389 22.49 -7.50 -11.21
CA GLN A 389 22.87 -6.18 -11.73
C GLN A 389 22.86 -5.09 -10.63
N SER A 390 21.92 -5.21 -9.69
CA SER A 390 21.70 -4.26 -8.60
C SER A 390 22.73 -4.42 -7.48
N GLY A 391 23.11 -5.66 -7.15
CA GLY A 391 24.06 -5.96 -6.05
C GLY A 391 25.42 -5.24 -6.15
N LYS A 392 26.03 -5.20 -7.35
CA LYS A 392 27.29 -4.46 -7.57
C LYS A 392 27.12 -2.96 -7.36
N LEU A 393 26.04 -2.38 -7.92
CA LEU A 393 25.73 -0.96 -7.75
C LEU A 393 25.55 -0.61 -6.28
N HIS A 394 24.84 -1.44 -5.51
CA HIS A 394 24.57 -1.13 -4.11
C HIS A 394 25.82 -1.15 -3.24
N ARG A 395 26.77 -2.07 -3.49
CA ARG A 395 28.07 -2.04 -2.81
C ARG A 395 28.79 -0.72 -3.03
N VAL A 396 28.77 -0.22 -4.25
CA VAL A 396 29.43 1.03 -4.62
C VAL A 396 28.70 2.23 -4.02
N MET A 397 27.37 2.26 -4.11
CA MET A 397 26.56 3.29 -3.47
C MET A 397 26.80 3.34 -1.95
N LYS A 398 26.95 2.19 -1.29
CA LYS A 398 27.26 2.11 0.14
C LYS A 398 28.67 2.62 0.44
N ALA A 399 29.66 2.29 -0.40
CA ALA A 399 31.01 2.80 -0.27
C ALA A 399 31.06 4.33 -0.43
N MET A 400 30.29 4.89 -1.36
CA MET A 400 30.20 6.33 -1.59
C MET A 400 29.39 7.08 -0.54
N MET A 401 28.42 6.43 0.08
CA MET A 401 27.49 7.04 1.03
C MET A 401 27.56 6.30 2.37
N PRO A 402 28.70 6.35 3.07
CA PRO A 402 28.94 5.54 4.27
C PRO A 402 27.98 5.86 5.42
N ASN A 403 27.42 7.07 5.44
CA ASN A 403 26.46 7.52 6.46
C ASN A 403 24.99 7.27 6.08
N ALA A 404 24.72 6.66 4.92
CA ALA A 404 23.35 6.42 4.47
C ALA A 404 22.80 5.09 5.02
N VAL A 405 21.51 5.09 5.34
CA VAL A 405 20.77 3.90 5.78
C VAL A 405 20.09 3.27 4.57
N PHE A 406 20.51 2.04 4.22
CA PHE A 406 19.96 1.31 3.08
C PHE A 406 18.82 0.38 3.52
N ILE A 407 17.65 0.54 2.92
CA ILE A 407 16.50 -0.35 3.10
C ILE A 407 16.19 -1.04 1.77
N GLY A 408 16.39 -2.35 1.74
CA GLY A 408 16.10 -3.18 0.59
C GLY A 408 14.66 -3.68 0.62
N PHE A 409 13.98 -3.65 -0.53
CA PHE A 409 12.66 -4.22 -0.73
C PHE A 409 12.77 -5.33 -1.76
N THR A 410 12.16 -6.48 -1.46
CA THR A 410 12.18 -7.65 -2.37
C THR A 410 10.86 -8.39 -2.38
N GLY A 411 10.46 -8.86 -3.56
CA GLY A 411 9.33 -9.79 -3.74
C GLY A 411 9.70 -11.25 -3.50
N THR A 412 10.97 -11.60 -3.64
CA THR A 412 11.46 -12.98 -3.64
C THR A 412 12.46 -13.22 -2.51
N PRO A 413 12.62 -14.47 -2.06
CA PRO A 413 13.65 -14.83 -1.09
C PRO A 413 15.05 -14.57 -1.64
N LEU A 414 15.98 -14.21 -0.75
CA LEU A 414 17.39 -14.18 -1.10
C LEU A 414 17.89 -15.61 -1.38
N LEU A 415 18.24 -15.90 -2.64
CA LEU A 415 18.86 -17.15 -3.05
C LEU A 415 20.25 -17.29 -2.41
N LYS A 416 20.73 -18.52 -2.17
CA LYS A 416 22.03 -18.78 -1.52
C LYS A 416 23.19 -17.99 -2.15
N ARG A 417 23.20 -17.82 -3.47
CA ARG A 417 24.26 -17.10 -4.21
C ARG A 417 24.24 -15.58 -3.98
N ASP A 418 23.07 -14.98 -3.77
CA ASP A 418 22.90 -13.53 -3.63
C ASP A 418 22.70 -13.09 -2.17
N LYS A 419 22.58 -14.06 -1.25
CA LYS A 419 22.30 -13.84 0.17
C LYS A 419 23.44 -13.10 0.87
N GLU A 420 24.69 -13.49 0.66
CA GLU A 420 25.85 -12.83 1.28
C GLU A 420 25.93 -11.36 0.86
N THR A 421 25.92 -11.10 -0.45
CA THR A 421 25.97 -9.73 -1.00
C THR A 421 24.83 -8.85 -0.48
N SER A 422 23.60 -9.38 -0.40
CA SER A 422 22.45 -8.59 0.06
C SER A 422 22.50 -8.33 1.57
N LEU A 423 22.91 -9.31 2.37
CA LEU A 423 23.08 -9.15 3.82
C LEU A 423 24.24 -8.20 4.16
N GLU A 424 25.33 -8.24 3.39
CA GLU A 424 26.46 -7.29 3.53
C GLU A 424 26.03 -5.85 3.28
N VAL A 425 25.20 -5.63 2.25
CA VAL A 425 24.76 -4.28 1.85
C VAL A 425 23.68 -3.77 2.80
N PHE A 426 22.60 -4.51 2.97
CA PHE A 426 21.38 -4.04 3.63
C PHE A 426 21.31 -4.46 5.11
N GLY A 427 21.92 -5.58 5.49
CA GLY A 427 21.73 -6.18 6.81
C GLY A 427 20.63 -7.25 6.82
N GLY A 428 20.15 -7.62 8.01
CA GLY A 428 19.14 -8.66 8.19
C GLY A 428 17.73 -8.27 7.71
N TYR A 429 16.79 -9.20 7.84
CA TYR A 429 15.38 -8.91 7.55
C TYR A 429 14.77 -7.99 8.62
N ILE A 430 14.13 -6.91 8.18
CA ILE A 430 13.31 -6.02 9.00
C ILE A 430 11.95 -6.68 9.27
N HIS A 431 11.34 -7.21 8.21
CA HIS A 431 10.04 -7.86 8.22
C HIS A 431 9.88 -8.76 6.99
N THR A 432 9.18 -9.89 7.16
CA THR A 432 8.89 -10.82 6.06
C THR A 432 7.38 -11.04 5.93
N TYR A 433 6.90 -11.15 4.70
CA TYR A 433 5.55 -11.58 4.36
C TYR A 433 5.64 -12.43 3.09
N LYS A 434 5.60 -13.75 3.26
CA LYS A 434 5.96 -14.74 2.25
C LYS A 434 4.79 -15.01 1.31
N PHE A 435 5.10 -15.68 0.20
CA PHE A 435 4.09 -16.09 -0.78
C PHE A 435 2.98 -16.94 -0.15
N SER A 436 3.34 -17.94 0.66
CA SER A 436 2.37 -18.82 1.33
C SER A 436 1.41 -18.04 2.24
N GLU A 437 1.91 -17.07 3.00
CA GLU A 437 1.09 -16.19 3.85
C GLU A 437 0.17 -15.32 3.00
N GLY A 438 0.69 -14.77 1.90
CA GLY A 438 -0.10 -14.00 0.95
C GLY A 438 -1.23 -14.78 0.28
N VAL A 439 -1.01 -16.05 -0.03
CA VAL A 439 -2.04 -16.94 -0.59
C VAL A 439 -3.08 -17.28 0.48
N GLU A 440 -2.65 -17.65 1.69
CA GLU A 440 -3.52 -17.98 2.81
C GLU A 440 -4.45 -16.81 3.19
N ASP A 441 -3.92 -15.58 3.17
CA ASP A 441 -4.67 -14.36 3.48
C ASP A 441 -5.53 -13.87 2.30
N GLY A 442 -5.46 -14.52 1.12
CA GLY A 442 -6.17 -14.09 -0.10
C GLY A 442 -5.64 -12.78 -0.70
N VAL A 443 -4.42 -12.37 -0.33
CA VAL A 443 -3.76 -11.16 -0.81
C VAL A 443 -3.15 -11.35 -2.20
N VAL A 444 -2.64 -12.55 -2.49
CA VAL A 444 -2.16 -12.96 -3.80
C VAL A 444 -2.84 -14.25 -4.24
N LEU A 445 -2.98 -14.43 -5.56
CA LEU A 445 -3.51 -15.68 -6.11
C LEU A 445 -2.42 -16.76 -6.12
N ASP A 446 -2.84 -18.00 -5.93
CA ASP A 446 -1.95 -19.15 -6.03
C ASP A 446 -1.53 -19.41 -7.49
N LEU A 447 -0.38 -20.04 -7.69
CA LEU A 447 0.18 -20.35 -8.99
C LEU A 447 -0.01 -21.83 -9.31
N VAL A 448 -0.83 -22.11 -10.32
CA VAL A 448 -0.96 -23.46 -10.86
C VAL A 448 0.08 -23.65 -11.96
N TYR A 449 1.05 -24.54 -11.73
CA TYR A 449 2.04 -24.92 -12.74
C TYR A 449 1.59 -26.18 -13.48
N GLU A 450 1.36 -26.04 -14.78
CA GLU A 450 1.07 -27.16 -15.67
C GLU A 450 2.25 -27.32 -16.64
N ALA A 451 3.04 -28.39 -16.45
CA ALA A 451 4.13 -28.71 -17.37
C ALA A 451 3.53 -29.15 -18.70
N ARG A 452 3.96 -28.53 -19.80
CA ARG A 452 3.58 -28.93 -21.14
C ARG A 452 4.76 -29.51 -21.88
N ASP A 453 4.61 -30.76 -22.30
CA ASP A 453 5.54 -31.40 -23.20
C ASP A 453 5.00 -31.32 -24.63
N ILE A 454 5.68 -30.56 -25.48
CA ILE A 454 5.33 -30.45 -26.89
C ILE A 454 6.24 -31.45 -27.61
N ASP A 455 5.67 -32.61 -27.93
CA ASP A 455 6.38 -33.75 -28.51
C ASP A 455 7.19 -33.28 -29.73
N GLN A 456 8.52 -33.41 -29.66
CA GLN A 456 9.47 -33.00 -30.69
C GLN A 456 9.99 -34.24 -31.41
N ARG A 457 9.18 -34.82 -32.29
CA ARG A 457 9.68 -35.84 -33.22
C ARG A 457 10.01 -35.19 -34.55
N LEU A 458 11.31 -35.07 -34.84
CA LEU A 458 11.79 -34.96 -36.21
C LEU A 458 11.32 -36.22 -36.93
N GLY A 459 10.45 -36.07 -37.93
CA GLY A 459 9.74 -37.20 -38.53
C GLY A 459 10.64 -38.22 -39.25
N SER A 460 11.95 -37.98 -39.39
CA SER A 460 12.95 -38.96 -39.83
C SER A 460 14.36 -38.34 -39.91
N GLU A 461 15.17 -38.46 -38.85
CA GLU A 461 16.60 -38.08 -38.87
C GLU A 461 17.36 -38.85 -39.96
N ASP A 462 17.10 -40.16 -40.09
CA ASP A 462 17.74 -41.03 -41.09
C ASP A 462 17.54 -40.58 -42.55
N LYS A 463 16.35 -40.05 -42.89
CA LYS A 463 16.09 -39.55 -44.25
C LYS A 463 16.78 -38.23 -44.52
N ILE A 464 16.96 -37.42 -43.48
CA ILE A 464 17.62 -36.12 -43.59
C ILE A 464 19.14 -36.32 -43.73
N ASP A 465 19.71 -37.25 -42.97
CA ASP A 465 21.11 -37.65 -43.10
C ASP A 465 21.38 -38.29 -44.46
N ALA A 466 20.51 -39.19 -44.93
CA ALA A 466 20.61 -39.78 -46.25
C ALA A 466 20.52 -38.74 -47.39
N TRP A 467 19.67 -37.71 -47.23
CA TRP A 467 19.57 -36.61 -48.19
C TRP A 467 20.81 -35.72 -48.18
N PHE A 468 21.34 -35.41 -46.98
CA PHE A 468 22.57 -34.62 -46.81
C PHE A 468 23.77 -35.34 -47.46
N ASP A 469 23.94 -36.64 -47.21
CA ASP A 469 24.99 -37.44 -47.81
C ASP A 469 24.85 -37.53 -49.33
N ALA A 470 23.60 -37.65 -49.84
CA ALA A 470 23.34 -37.68 -51.28
C ALA A 470 23.70 -36.36 -51.98
N LYS A 471 23.42 -35.21 -51.34
CA LYS A 471 23.68 -33.88 -51.92
C LYS A 471 25.11 -33.39 -51.74
N THR A 472 25.88 -33.99 -50.83
CA THR A 472 27.27 -33.62 -50.55
C THR A 472 28.31 -34.58 -51.14
N LYS A 473 27.90 -35.56 -51.95
CA LYS A 473 28.78 -36.59 -52.54
C LYS A 473 30.02 -36.07 -53.28
N GLY A 474 30.00 -34.86 -53.83
CA GLY A 474 31.12 -34.26 -54.56
C GLY A 474 32.02 -33.31 -53.75
N LEU A 475 31.77 -33.14 -52.44
CA LEU A 475 32.52 -32.24 -51.57
C LEU A 475 33.61 -32.99 -50.80
N ASN A 476 34.73 -32.32 -50.55
CA ASN A 476 35.78 -32.84 -49.66
C ASN A 476 35.37 -32.75 -48.18
N ASP A 477 36.10 -33.44 -47.30
CA ASP A 477 35.71 -33.58 -45.88
C ASP A 477 35.63 -32.24 -45.14
N TRP A 478 36.49 -31.28 -45.49
CA TRP A 478 36.46 -29.93 -44.91
C TRP A 478 35.21 -29.15 -45.35
N GLN A 479 34.83 -29.22 -46.62
CA GLN A 479 33.62 -28.58 -47.15
C GLN A 479 32.35 -29.22 -46.57
N LYS A 480 32.32 -30.54 -46.39
CA LYS A 480 31.22 -31.24 -45.71
C LYS A 480 31.07 -30.82 -44.26
N ALA A 481 32.17 -30.66 -43.54
CA ALA A 481 32.16 -30.22 -42.15
C ALA A 481 31.58 -28.80 -41.99
N ALA A 482 32.01 -27.85 -42.83
CA ALA A 482 31.46 -26.49 -42.83
C ALA A 482 29.97 -26.45 -43.20
N LEU A 483 29.52 -27.28 -44.15
CA LEU A 483 28.10 -27.39 -44.50
C LEU A 483 27.28 -28.02 -43.36
N ARG A 484 27.82 -28.99 -42.63
CA ARG A 484 27.17 -29.63 -41.47
C ARG A 484 26.88 -28.63 -40.35
N GLU A 485 27.79 -27.69 -40.11
CA GLU A 485 27.61 -26.65 -39.09
C GLU A 485 26.46 -25.68 -39.45
N GLN A 486 26.37 -25.25 -40.72
CA GLN A 486 25.23 -24.47 -41.20
C GLN A 486 23.92 -25.29 -41.26
N TRP A 487 24.02 -26.58 -41.59
CA TRP A 487 22.87 -27.48 -41.71
C TRP A 487 22.25 -27.82 -40.35
N GLY A 488 23.07 -28.09 -39.33
CA GLY A 488 22.61 -28.25 -37.94
C GLY A 488 21.95 -26.97 -37.40
N THR A 489 22.46 -25.80 -37.79
CA THR A 489 21.82 -24.51 -37.50
C THR A 489 20.45 -24.40 -38.17
N MET A 490 20.32 -24.82 -39.44
CA MET A 490 19.05 -24.79 -40.17
C MET A 490 18.03 -25.82 -39.67
N GLN A 491 18.46 -27.01 -39.24
CA GLN A 491 17.62 -27.98 -38.53
C GLN A 491 17.09 -27.40 -37.21
N ASN A 492 17.94 -26.71 -36.43
CA ASN A 492 17.53 -26.02 -35.21
C ASN A 492 16.54 -24.88 -35.47
N VAL A 493 16.67 -24.16 -36.59
CA VAL A 493 15.74 -23.11 -37.00
C VAL A 493 14.41 -23.69 -37.50
N LEU A 494 14.42 -24.75 -38.31
CA LEU A 494 13.19 -25.38 -38.81
C LEU A 494 12.41 -26.10 -37.68
N SER A 495 13.12 -26.75 -36.76
CA SER A 495 12.52 -27.33 -35.54
C SER A 495 11.96 -26.25 -34.61
N SER A 496 12.56 -25.04 -34.60
CA SER A 496 12.00 -23.91 -33.84
C SER A 496 10.67 -23.43 -34.43
N ARG A 497 10.48 -23.41 -35.75
CA ARG A 497 9.22 -22.95 -36.37
C ARG A 497 8.07 -23.92 -36.16
N SER A 498 8.28 -25.21 -36.38
CA SER A 498 7.24 -26.22 -36.13
C SER A 498 6.87 -26.30 -34.65
N ARG A 499 7.85 -26.14 -33.75
CA ARG A 499 7.61 -26.00 -32.32
C ARG A 499 6.81 -24.75 -32.00
N MET A 500 7.14 -23.59 -32.56
CA MET A 500 6.37 -22.36 -32.38
C MET A 500 4.92 -22.52 -32.82
N GLU A 501 4.68 -23.12 -33.99
CA GLU A 501 3.31 -23.36 -34.48
C GLU A 501 2.51 -24.26 -33.53
N ARG A 502 3.13 -25.33 -32.97
CA ARG A 502 2.50 -26.19 -31.96
C ARG A 502 2.24 -25.47 -30.63
N VAL A 503 3.21 -24.67 -30.16
CA VAL A 503 3.04 -23.81 -28.97
C VAL A 503 1.86 -22.86 -29.19
N VAL A 504 1.77 -22.21 -30.35
CA VAL A 504 0.69 -21.27 -30.66
C VAL A 504 -0.65 -21.99 -30.75
N GLN A 505 -0.73 -23.15 -31.40
CA GLN A 505 -1.95 -23.95 -31.45
C GLN A 505 -2.43 -24.37 -30.06
N ASP A 506 -1.50 -24.81 -29.21
CA ASP A 506 -1.80 -25.20 -27.83
C ASP A 506 -2.27 -24.01 -26.98
N ILE A 507 -1.66 -22.83 -27.15
CA ILE A 507 -2.13 -21.57 -26.53
C ILE A 507 -3.53 -21.20 -27.03
N VAL A 508 -3.78 -21.26 -28.34
CA VAL A 508 -5.09 -20.94 -28.94
C VAL A 508 -6.16 -21.92 -28.45
N PHE A 509 -5.83 -23.21 -28.37
CA PHE A 509 -6.70 -24.23 -27.79
C PHE A 509 -7.06 -23.88 -26.35
N ASP A 510 -6.07 -23.56 -25.51
CA ASP A 510 -6.31 -23.14 -24.12
C ASP A 510 -7.21 -21.90 -24.02
N PHE A 511 -6.99 -20.88 -24.87
CA PHE A 511 -7.87 -19.70 -24.93
C PHE A 511 -9.32 -20.05 -25.31
N GLY A 512 -9.54 -21.15 -26.03
CA GLY A 512 -10.85 -21.62 -26.46
C GLY A 512 -11.53 -22.57 -25.46
N VAL A 513 -10.78 -23.36 -24.69
CA VAL A 513 -11.35 -24.41 -23.83
C VAL A 513 -11.26 -24.14 -22.34
N LYS A 514 -10.25 -23.38 -21.88
CA LYS A 514 -10.09 -23.10 -20.46
C LYS A 514 -10.96 -21.90 -20.06
N PRO A 515 -11.66 -21.96 -18.92
CA PRO A 515 -12.38 -20.82 -18.40
C PRO A 515 -11.39 -19.66 -18.15
N ARG A 516 -11.79 -18.45 -18.55
CA ARG A 516 -11.06 -17.24 -18.16
C ARG A 516 -11.23 -17.07 -16.65
N LEU A 517 -10.11 -17.07 -15.93
CA LEU A 517 -10.06 -16.83 -14.48
C LEU A 517 -10.49 -15.40 -14.12
#